data_AF-A0A8C5TG64-F1
#
_entry.id   AF-A0A8C5TG64-F1
#
_cell.length_a   1.000
_cell.length_b   1.000
_cell.length_c   1.000
_cell.angle_alpha   90.00
_cell.angle_beta   90.00
_cell.angle_gamma   90.00
#
_symmetry.space_group_name_H-M   'P 1'
#
loop_
_entity.id
_entity.type
_entity.pdbx_description
1 polymer ?
#
loop_
_entity_poly.entity_id
_entity_poly.type
_entity_poly.pdbx_seq_one_letter_code
_entity_poly.pdbx_strand_id
1 'polypeptide(L)'
;MAKFSLWATFGLCLLKLCLTETEFNVSCRYGGVFHVEKNGRYSLTRSEAVELCRALNSTLATLEQLRTAHELGFETCRYGFVVGYVVIPRINPYHLCAANKTGIYRLPANTTDRYDAYCYNATETQEKTCEPVERIDTSLLSNLDETVIDNADGSRYNADGTRHSDKGSKIIYSMVVSVLVPKLRKMIGLCSP
;
A
#
# COMPACT_ATOMS: atom_id res chain seq x y z
N MET A 1 -11.91 -17.06 -48.75
CA MET A 1 -11.61 -15.78 -48.08
C MET A 1 -12.33 -15.76 -46.74
N ALA A 2 -11.67 -16.11 -45.62
CA ALA A 2 -12.14 -15.85 -44.24
C ALA A 2 -11.17 -16.51 -43.23
N LYS A 3 -9.92 -16.03 -43.15
CA LYS A 3 -8.94 -16.48 -42.13
C LYS A 3 -8.05 -15.33 -41.67
N PHE A 4 -8.63 -14.18 -41.33
CA PHE A 4 -7.87 -13.05 -40.79
C PHE A 4 -8.57 -12.29 -39.65
N SER A 5 -9.71 -12.78 -39.14
CA SER A 5 -10.51 -12.05 -38.14
C SER A 5 -10.37 -12.56 -36.69
N LEU A 6 -9.62 -13.64 -36.42
CA LEU A 6 -9.58 -14.29 -35.10
C LEU A 6 -8.38 -13.88 -34.23
N TRP A 7 -7.41 -13.12 -34.76
CA TRP A 7 -6.27 -12.63 -33.97
C TRP A 7 -6.49 -11.26 -33.33
N ALA A 8 -7.40 -10.45 -33.89
CA ALA A 8 -7.67 -9.11 -33.35
C ALA A 8 -8.43 -9.13 -32.02
N THR A 9 -9.24 -10.15 -31.74
CA THR A 9 -9.99 -10.28 -30.48
C THR A 9 -9.16 -10.88 -29.34
N PHE A 10 -8.10 -11.63 -29.65
CA PHE A 10 -7.17 -12.16 -28.65
C PHE A 10 -6.17 -11.11 -28.12
N GLY A 11 -5.86 -10.08 -28.92
CA GLY A 11 -5.00 -8.97 -28.49
C GLY A 11 -5.66 -8.01 -27.50
N LEU A 12 -6.95 -7.70 -27.68
CA LEU A 12 -7.72 -6.84 -26.78
C LEU A 12 -8.03 -7.47 -25.41
N CYS A 13 -8.03 -8.81 -25.33
CA CYS A 13 -8.23 -9.54 -24.07
C CYS A 13 -6.98 -9.52 -23.17
N LEU A 14 -5.78 -9.32 -23.75
CA LEU A 14 -4.53 -9.24 -23.00
C LEU A 14 -4.25 -7.83 -22.41
N LEU A 15 -4.87 -6.77 -22.95
CA LEU A 15 -4.70 -5.39 -22.48
C LEU A 15 -5.38 -5.11 -21.13
N LYS A 16 -6.43 -5.88 -20.77
CA LYS A 16 -7.09 -5.77 -19.45
C LYS A 16 -6.41 -6.55 -18.32
N LEU A 17 -5.38 -7.34 -18.62
CA LEU A 17 -4.66 -8.17 -17.62
C LEU A 17 -3.55 -7.42 -16.87
N CYS A 18 -3.40 -6.11 -17.08
CA CYS A 18 -2.33 -5.30 -16.48
C CYS A 18 -2.86 -4.19 -15.55
N LEU A 19 -4.11 -4.27 -15.09
CA LEU A 19 -4.57 -3.39 -14.01
C LEU A 19 -4.06 -3.97 -12.69
N THR A 20 -2.93 -3.45 -12.23
CA THR A 20 -2.45 -3.72 -10.87
C THR A 20 -3.14 -2.74 -9.94
N GLU A 21 -4.05 -3.23 -9.12
CA GLU A 21 -4.62 -2.45 -8.02
C GLU A 21 -3.47 -1.94 -7.14
N THR A 22 -3.57 -0.68 -6.71
CA THR A 22 -2.66 -0.15 -5.68
C THR A 22 -3.28 -0.32 -4.32
N GLU A 23 -2.55 -0.95 -3.44
CA GLU A 23 -2.95 -1.24 -2.08
C GLU A 23 -2.24 -0.29 -1.11
N PHE A 24 -3.00 0.35 -0.24
CA PHE A 24 -2.48 1.13 0.87
C PHE A 24 -2.84 0.45 2.19
N ASN A 25 -1.84 -0.02 2.94
CA ASN A 25 -2.05 -0.56 4.28
C ASN A 25 -1.90 0.56 5.31
N VAL A 26 -2.94 0.78 6.13
CA VAL A 26 -3.05 1.89 7.08
C VAL A 26 -3.17 1.36 8.50
N SER A 27 -2.29 1.82 9.39
CA SER A 27 -2.33 1.45 10.80
C SER A 27 -3.41 2.22 11.58
N CYS A 28 -3.66 1.80 12.84
CA CYS A 28 -4.31 2.68 13.81
C CYS A 28 -3.51 3.98 14.00
N ARG A 29 -4.20 5.05 14.42
CA ARG A 29 -3.63 6.34 14.80
C ARG A 29 -3.29 6.32 16.29
N TYR A 30 -2.15 6.88 16.65
CA TYR A 30 -1.70 7.09 18.02
C TYR A 30 -1.35 8.57 18.18
N GLY A 31 -2.11 9.31 18.98
CA GLY A 31 -1.99 10.77 19.07
C GLY A 31 -2.01 11.44 17.68
N GLY A 32 -2.86 10.92 16.78
CA GLY A 32 -2.96 11.36 15.38
C GLY A 32 -1.92 10.81 14.40
N VAL A 33 -0.85 10.16 14.86
CA VAL A 33 0.17 9.56 13.97
C VAL A 33 -0.20 8.14 13.55
N PHE A 34 -0.04 7.83 12.26
CA PHE A 34 -0.24 6.49 11.71
C PHE A 34 0.77 6.19 10.61
N HIS A 35 0.98 4.90 10.36
CA HIS A 35 1.82 4.38 9.28
C HIS A 35 0.97 4.05 8.05
N VAL A 36 1.55 4.32 6.88
CA VAL A 36 1.00 3.96 5.57
C VAL A 36 2.07 3.29 4.72
N GLU A 37 1.74 2.11 4.21
CA GLU A 37 2.55 1.31 3.29
C GLU A 37 1.85 1.17 1.94
N LYS A 38 2.63 1.21 0.83
CA LYS A 38 2.11 1.05 -0.54
C LYS A 38 2.55 -0.29 -1.13
N ASN A 39 1.59 -1.10 -1.57
CA ASN A 39 1.79 -2.37 -2.29
C ASN A 39 2.68 -3.39 -1.57
N GLY A 40 2.66 -3.43 -0.24
CA GLY A 40 3.45 -4.40 0.54
C GLY A 40 4.97 -4.22 0.44
N ARG A 41 5.47 -3.07 -0.04
CA ARG A 41 6.90 -2.84 -0.29
C ARG A 41 7.29 -1.37 -0.12
N TYR A 42 8.56 -1.13 0.24
CA TYR A 42 9.14 0.21 0.22
C TYR A 42 9.14 0.81 -1.19
N SER A 43 8.19 1.71 -1.45
CA SER A 43 7.93 2.20 -2.79
C SER A 43 7.52 3.66 -2.88
N LEU A 44 7.44 4.39 -1.77
CA LEU A 44 7.21 5.82 -1.79
C LEU A 44 8.55 6.53 -1.81
N THR A 45 8.72 7.54 -2.65
CA THR A 45 9.72 8.60 -2.45
C THR A 45 9.23 9.59 -1.40
N ARG A 46 10.10 10.49 -0.93
CA ARG A 46 9.69 11.51 0.06
C ARG A 46 8.57 12.43 -0.45
N SER A 47 8.60 12.83 -1.73
CA SER A 47 7.53 13.64 -2.32
C SER A 47 6.22 12.87 -2.40
N GLU A 48 6.26 11.61 -2.86
CA GLU A 48 5.08 10.73 -2.90
C GLU A 48 4.51 10.50 -1.49
N ALA A 49 5.36 10.38 -0.46
CA ALA A 49 4.91 10.24 0.93
C ALA A 49 4.19 11.50 1.44
N VAL A 50 4.67 12.69 1.08
CA VAL A 50 4.01 13.96 1.42
C VAL A 50 2.65 14.08 0.74
N GLU A 51 2.57 13.74 -0.55
CA GLU A 51 1.31 13.74 -1.32
C GLU A 51 0.32 12.71 -0.78
N LEU A 52 0.79 11.52 -0.42
CA LEU A 52 -0.02 10.47 0.17
C LEU A 52 -0.61 10.86 1.52
N CYS A 53 0.18 11.48 2.40
CA CYS A 53 -0.37 12.00 3.65
C CYS A 53 -1.44 13.07 3.38
N ARG A 54 -1.24 13.97 2.41
CA ARG A 54 -2.26 14.98 2.05
C ARG A 54 -3.54 14.35 1.51
N ALA A 55 -3.42 13.33 0.66
CA ALA A 55 -4.55 12.56 0.14
C ALA A 55 -5.38 11.89 1.24
N LEU A 56 -4.76 11.62 2.39
CA LEU A 56 -5.39 11.09 3.61
C LEU A 56 -5.79 12.18 4.61
N ASN A 57 -6.01 13.42 4.14
CA ASN A 57 -6.34 14.59 4.95
C ASN A 57 -5.37 14.82 6.12
N SER A 58 -4.11 14.49 5.90
CA SER A 58 -3.06 14.47 6.92
C SER A 58 -1.81 15.17 6.41
N THR A 59 -0.83 15.35 7.29
CA THR A 59 0.49 15.88 6.93
C THR A 59 1.57 14.84 7.23
N LEU A 60 2.75 14.97 6.62
CA LEU A 60 3.89 14.15 7.04
C LEU A 60 4.19 14.42 8.52
N ALA A 61 4.28 13.37 9.33
CA ALA A 61 4.46 13.52 10.76
C ALA A 61 5.82 14.18 11.07
N THR A 62 5.82 15.08 12.05
CA THR A 62 7.06 15.59 12.64
C THR A 62 7.68 14.55 13.57
N LEU A 63 8.96 14.72 13.88
CA LEU A 63 9.63 13.82 14.81
C LEU A 63 9.02 13.89 16.22
N GLU A 64 8.61 15.08 16.68
CA GLU A 64 8.00 15.23 18.00
C GLU A 64 6.62 14.57 18.07
N GLN A 65 5.79 14.72 17.03
CA GLN A 65 4.51 13.99 16.95
C GLN A 65 4.73 12.48 16.98
N LEU A 66 5.75 11.97 16.27
CA LEU A 66 6.08 10.55 16.31
C LEU A 66 6.58 10.10 17.70
N ARG A 67 7.29 10.96 18.45
CA ARG A 67 7.67 10.67 19.84
C ARG A 67 6.46 10.53 20.74
N THR A 68 5.52 11.47 20.67
CA THR A 68 4.26 11.39 21.42
C THR A 68 3.50 10.11 21.05
N ALA A 69 3.42 9.77 19.77
CA ALA A 69 2.79 8.51 19.34
C ALA A 69 3.51 7.27 19.89
N HIS A 70 4.84 7.27 19.91
CA HIS A 70 5.67 6.19 20.45
C HIS A 70 5.45 6.00 21.95
N GLU A 71 5.32 7.09 22.71
CA GLU A 71 4.97 7.07 24.14
C GLU A 71 3.58 6.47 24.38
N LEU A 72 2.64 6.66 23.45
CA LEU A 72 1.29 6.07 23.47
C LEU A 72 1.25 4.61 22.99
N GLY A 73 2.40 3.99 22.68
CA GLY A 73 2.47 2.60 22.28
C GLY A 73 2.65 2.35 20.78
N PHE A 74 2.93 3.38 19.98
CA PHE A 74 3.13 3.22 18.54
C PHE A 74 4.50 2.62 18.22
N GLU A 75 4.52 1.40 17.65
CA GLU A 75 5.70 0.76 17.09
C GLU A 75 5.39 0.11 15.73
N THR A 76 6.39 0.05 14.85
CA THR A 76 6.30 -0.70 13.58
C THR A 76 7.58 -1.47 13.31
N CYS A 77 7.56 -2.39 12.33
CA CYS A 77 8.76 -3.03 11.80
C CYS A 77 9.14 -2.47 10.42
N ARG A 78 8.82 -1.20 10.16
CA ARG A 78 8.92 -0.58 8.84
C ARG A 78 9.64 0.75 8.93
N TYR A 79 10.51 1.03 7.96
CA TYR A 79 11.09 2.36 7.81
C TYR A 79 10.11 3.26 7.09
N GLY A 80 9.90 4.46 7.62
CA GLY A 80 9.00 5.44 7.03
C GLY A 80 9.51 6.87 7.10
N PHE A 81 9.06 7.70 6.18
CA PHE A 81 9.36 9.12 6.17
C PHE A 81 8.64 9.87 7.30
N VAL A 82 9.40 10.74 7.94
CA VAL A 82 8.92 11.87 8.74
C VAL A 82 9.55 13.16 8.19
N VAL A 83 9.15 14.32 8.70
CA VAL A 83 9.78 15.60 8.34
C VAL A 83 11.30 15.51 8.61
N GLY A 84 12.09 15.64 7.54
CA GLY A 84 13.56 15.64 7.57
C GLY A 84 14.25 14.27 7.67
N TYR A 85 13.59 13.23 8.18
CA TYR A 85 14.25 11.95 8.50
C TYR A 85 13.49 10.72 7.94
N VAL A 86 14.19 9.58 7.92
CA VAL A 86 13.58 8.26 7.78
C VAL A 86 13.79 7.54 9.10
N VAL A 87 12.73 6.99 9.66
CA VAL A 87 12.72 6.47 11.03
C VAL A 87 11.96 5.17 11.12
N ILE A 88 12.16 4.45 12.24
CA ILE A 88 11.37 3.30 12.65
C ILE A 88 11.17 3.39 14.18
N PRO A 89 9.93 3.54 14.68
CA PRO A 89 9.61 3.54 16.10
C PRO A 89 9.55 2.10 16.62
N ARG A 90 10.36 1.77 17.62
CA ARG A 90 10.43 0.44 18.25
C ARG A 90 10.23 0.56 19.75
N ILE A 91 9.29 -0.19 20.32
CA ILE A 91 9.13 -0.31 21.78
C ILE A 91 9.82 -1.59 22.23
N ASN A 92 9.43 -2.71 21.61
CA ASN A 92 10.00 -4.02 21.91
C ASN A 92 11.22 -4.30 21.02
N PRO A 93 12.33 -4.84 21.56
CA PRO A 93 13.47 -5.25 20.73
C PRO A 93 13.09 -6.43 19.83
N TYR A 94 13.45 -6.36 18.55
CA TYR A 94 13.29 -7.48 17.62
C TYR A 94 14.45 -7.51 16.62
N HIS A 95 15.01 -8.68 16.38
CA HIS A 95 16.26 -8.82 15.63
C HIS A 95 16.11 -8.42 14.15
N LEU A 96 14.92 -8.56 13.56
CA LEU A 96 14.64 -8.12 12.18
C LEU A 96 14.19 -6.66 12.07
N CYS A 97 13.83 -5.99 13.17
CA CYS A 97 13.43 -4.58 13.16
C CYS A 97 14.54 -3.72 13.79
N ALA A 98 15.21 -2.91 12.99
CA ALA A 98 16.29 -2.01 13.46
C ALA A 98 17.40 -2.72 14.27
N ALA A 99 17.66 -4.01 14.00
CA ALA A 99 18.70 -4.81 14.67
C ALA A 99 18.63 -4.75 16.21
N ASN A 100 17.46 -5.07 16.79
CA ASN A 100 17.18 -5.03 18.24
C ASN A 100 17.22 -3.64 18.90
N LYS A 101 17.35 -2.54 18.16
CA LYS A 101 17.29 -1.19 18.74
C LYS A 101 15.86 -0.82 19.12
N THR A 102 15.71 -0.10 20.22
CA THR A 102 14.45 0.48 20.71
C THR A 102 14.47 2.01 20.62
N GLY A 103 13.33 2.64 20.85
CA GLY A 103 13.10 4.07 20.63
C GLY A 103 12.84 4.39 19.15
N ILE A 104 12.98 5.67 18.79
CA ILE A 104 12.90 6.11 17.40
C ILE A 104 14.27 5.98 16.76
N TYR A 105 14.49 4.86 16.07
CA TYR A 105 15.73 4.64 15.34
C TYR A 105 15.71 5.44 14.03
N ARG A 106 16.70 6.33 13.86
CA ARG A 106 16.88 7.12 12.64
C ARG A 106 17.80 6.39 11.69
N LEU A 107 17.35 6.22 10.45
CA LEU A 107 18.17 5.61 9.42
C LEU A 107 19.22 6.63 8.92
N PRO A 108 20.50 6.23 8.77
CA PRO A 108 21.52 7.12 8.21
C PRO A 108 21.16 7.55 6.79
N ALA A 109 21.49 8.82 6.45
CA ALA A 109 21.46 9.28 5.06
C ALA A 109 22.35 8.35 4.21
N ASN A 110 21.93 8.03 2.98
CA ASN A 110 22.61 7.16 1.99
C ASN A 110 22.21 5.68 1.94
N THR A 111 21.02 5.30 2.40
CA THR A 111 20.55 3.90 2.35
C THR A 111 19.72 3.62 1.10
N THR A 112 18.46 4.07 1.04
CA THR A 112 17.62 4.01 -0.17
C THR A 112 16.74 5.25 -0.24
N ASP A 113 16.24 5.60 -1.44
CA ASP A 113 15.36 6.76 -1.61
C ASP A 113 13.87 6.44 -1.45
N ARG A 114 13.54 5.16 -1.20
CA ARG A 114 12.16 4.68 -1.10
C ARG A 114 11.86 3.95 0.20
N TYR A 115 10.75 4.31 0.84
CA TYR A 115 10.27 3.80 2.12
C TYR A 115 8.74 3.88 2.21
N ASP A 116 8.20 3.67 3.40
CA ASP A 116 6.80 3.94 3.74
C ASP A 116 6.64 5.39 4.26
N ALA A 117 5.46 5.77 4.75
CA ALA A 117 5.21 7.09 5.32
C ALA A 117 4.64 7.01 6.75
N TYR A 118 5.01 7.99 7.59
CA TYR A 118 4.27 8.31 8.81
C TYR A 118 3.51 9.61 8.61
N CYS A 119 2.19 9.52 8.70
CA CYS A 119 1.30 10.65 8.54
C CYS A 119 0.73 11.07 9.90
N TYR A 120 0.35 12.33 10.02
CA TYR A 120 -0.25 12.92 11.21
C TYR A 120 -1.57 13.58 10.81
N ASN A 121 -2.65 13.14 11.45
CA ASN A 121 -3.96 13.75 11.34
C ASN A 121 -4.21 14.67 12.55
N ALA A 122 -4.31 15.98 12.30
CA ALA A 122 -4.53 17.00 13.33
C ALA A 122 -5.96 17.00 13.90
N THR A 123 -6.93 16.38 13.22
CA THR A 123 -8.31 16.29 13.74
C THR A 123 -8.48 15.19 14.78
N GLU A 124 -7.48 14.32 14.93
CA GLU A 124 -7.52 13.22 15.89
C GLU A 124 -7.14 13.72 17.29
N THR A 125 -8.06 13.60 18.24
CA THR A 125 -7.86 14.06 19.62
C THR A 125 -7.69 12.91 20.61
N GLN A 126 -7.91 11.66 20.18
CA GLN A 126 -7.79 10.50 21.05
C GLN A 126 -6.35 9.99 21.10
N GLU A 127 -6.01 9.31 22.20
CA GLU A 127 -4.69 8.67 22.36
C GLU A 127 -4.47 7.57 21.33
N LYS A 128 -5.52 6.78 21.04
CA LYS A 128 -5.49 5.71 20.03
C LYS A 128 -6.84 5.57 19.34
N THR A 129 -6.81 5.51 18.01
CA THR A 129 -8.01 5.44 17.15
C THR A 129 -7.78 4.41 16.06
N CYS A 130 -8.67 3.45 15.91
CA CYS A 130 -8.53 2.33 14.96
C CYS A 130 -9.67 2.27 13.93
N GLU A 131 -10.55 3.28 13.93
CA GLU A 131 -11.68 3.42 13.02
C GLU A 131 -11.17 3.47 11.57
N PRO A 132 -11.81 2.79 10.62
CA PRO A 132 -11.25 2.65 9.29
C PRO A 132 -11.17 3.98 8.54
N VAL A 133 -10.11 4.11 7.75
CA VAL A 133 -10.04 5.13 6.70
C VAL A 133 -10.85 4.60 5.52
N GLU A 134 -11.96 5.28 5.25
CA GLU A 134 -12.89 4.86 4.19
C GLU A 134 -12.57 5.53 2.85
N ARG A 135 -11.96 6.72 2.85
CA ARG A 135 -11.74 7.52 1.63
C ARG A 135 -10.33 8.08 1.55
N ILE A 136 -9.87 8.24 0.31
CA ILE A 136 -8.61 8.89 -0.03
C ILE A 136 -8.85 9.82 -1.21
N ASP A 137 -8.30 11.03 -1.16
CA ASP A 137 -8.38 11.98 -2.26
C ASP A 137 -7.38 11.61 -3.36
N THR A 138 -7.83 10.80 -4.31
CA THR A 138 -7.02 10.32 -5.44
C THR A 138 -6.66 11.42 -6.43
N SER A 139 -7.31 12.58 -6.40
CA SER A 139 -6.95 13.71 -7.27
C SER A 139 -5.50 14.17 -7.04
N LEU A 140 -4.97 13.88 -5.85
CA LEU A 140 -3.60 14.18 -5.43
C LEU A 140 -2.61 13.05 -5.74
N LEU A 141 -3.08 11.90 -6.23
CA LEU A 141 -2.28 10.71 -6.50
C LEU A 141 -2.46 10.32 -7.97
N SER A 142 -1.60 10.86 -8.83
CA SER A 142 -1.71 10.69 -10.29
C SER A 142 -1.83 9.21 -10.71
N ASN A 143 -2.85 8.89 -11.53
CA ASN A 143 -3.07 7.62 -12.24
C ASN A 143 -3.34 6.38 -11.36
N LEU A 144 -4.20 6.52 -10.37
CA LEU A 144 -4.58 5.45 -9.45
C LEU A 144 -6.06 5.07 -9.62
N ASP A 145 -6.39 4.61 -10.83
CA ASP A 145 -7.77 4.23 -11.22
C ASP A 145 -8.35 3.06 -10.40
N GLU A 146 -7.51 2.31 -9.68
CA GLU A 146 -7.95 1.24 -8.80
C GLU A 146 -7.08 1.23 -7.52
N THR A 147 -7.54 1.96 -6.50
CA THR A 147 -6.89 2.05 -5.18
C THR A 147 -7.73 1.33 -4.14
N VAL A 148 -7.09 0.49 -3.35
CA VAL A 148 -7.67 -0.24 -2.23
C VAL A 148 -6.97 0.19 -0.94
N ILE A 149 -7.75 0.50 0.09
CA ILE A 149 -7.29 0.88 1.42
C ILE A 149 -7.55 -0.29 2.36
N ASP A 150 -6.48 -0.84 2.92
CA ASP A 150 -6.49 -1.95 3.86
C ASP A 150 -6.23 -1.42 5.28
N ASN A 151 -7.25 -1.53 6.12
CA ASN A 151 -7.23 -0.99 7.47
C ASN A 151 -6.79 -2.05 8.48
N ALA A 152 -6.31 -1.57 9.64
CA ALA A 152 -5.87 -2.42 10.74
C ALA A 152 -6.96 -3.35 11.31
N ASP A 153 -8.24 -3.00 11.16
CA ASP A 153 -9.39 -3.84 11.57
C ASP A 153 -9.73 -4.95 10.56
N GLY A 154 -9.01 -5.01 9.43
CA GLY A 154 -9.24 -5.93 8.32
C GLY A 154 -10.28 -5.47 7.30
N SER A 155 -10.87 -4.28 7.47
CA SER A 155 -11.79 -3.71 6.50
C SER A 155 -11.05 -3.14 5.29
N ARG A 156 -11.62 -3.36 4.11
CA ARG A 156 -11.07 -2.93 2.81
C ARG A 156 -12.03 -1.95 2.13
N TYR A 157 -11.51 -0.82 1.65
CA TYR A 157 -12.30 0.22 0.99
C TYR A 157 -11.66 0.63 -0.33
N ASN A 158 -12.49 0.92 -1.33
CA ASN A 158 -12.03 1.61 -2.53
C ASN A 158 -11.86 3.10 -2.23
N ALA A 159 -11.12 3.81 -3.07
CA ALA A 159 -10.89 5.25 -2.88
C ALA A 159 -12.15 6.12 -2.73
N ASP A 160 -13.27 5.71 -3.32
CA ASP A 160 -14.55 6.43 -3.29
C ASP A 160 -15.35 6.25 -1.96
N GLY A 161 -14.91 5.35 -1.08
CA GLY A 161 -15.62 5.02 0.16
C GLY A 161 -16.51 3.80 0.06
N THR A 162 -16.59 3.14 -1.09
CA THR A 162 -17.31 1.87 -1.19
C THR A 162 -16.48 0.74 -0.58
N ARG A 163 -17.13 -0.21 0.12
CA ARG A 163 -16.43 -1.39 0.62
C ARG A 163 -15.88 -2.19 -0.55
N HIS A 164 -14.58 -2.50 -0.51
CA HIS A 164 -13.95 -3.33 -1.52
C HIS A 164 -14.41 -4.79 -1.37
N SER A 165 -14.74 -5.45 -2.47
CA SER A 165 -15.20 -6.85 -2.46
C SER A 165 -14.32 -7.72 -3.35
N ASP A 166 -13.60 -8.66 -2.74
CA ASP A 166 -12.70 -9.60 -3.42
C ASP A 166 -13.41 -10.52 -4.44
N LYS A 167 -14.74 -10.47 -4.53
CA LYS A 167 -15.55 -11.29 -5.45
C LYS A 167 -15.20 -11.01 -6.92
N GLY A 168 -14.85 -9.78 -7.27
CA GLY A 168 -14.43 -9.43 -8.65
C GLY A 168 -13.11 -10.11 -9.04
N SER A 169 -12.09 -9.95 -8.20
CA SER A 169 -10.74 -10.48 -8.46
C SER A 169 -10.70 -12.02 -8.46
N LYS A 170 -11.45 -12.70 -7.58
CA LYS A 170 -11.57 -14.18 -7.58
C LYS A 170 -12.26 -14.74 -8.83
N ILE A 171 -13.30 -14.07 -9.34
CA ILE A 171 -13.99 -14.51 -10.56
C ILE A 171 -13.08 -14.32 -11.78
N ILE A 172 -12.37 -13.19 -11.85
CA ILE A 172 -11.42 -12.91 -12.92
C ILE A 172 -10.24 -13.90 -12.87
N TYR A 173 -9.63 -14.11 -11.71
CA TYR A 173 -8.54 -15.09 -11.54
C TYR A 173 -9.01 -16.51 -11.90
N SER A 174 -10.20 -16.91 -11.44
CA SER A 174 -10.78 -18.22 -11.77
C SER A 174 -11.06 -18.36 -13.27
N MET A 175 -11.59 -17.33 -13.93
CA MET A 175 -11.79 -17.34 -15.39
C MET A 175 -10.46 -17.38 -16.14
N VAL A 176 -9.47 -16.57 -15.73
CA VAL A 176 -8.14 -16.50 -16.34
C VAL A 176 -7.41 -17.83 -16.21
N VAL A 177 -7.36 -18.42 -15.01
CA VAL A 177 -6.75 -19.73 -14.80
C VAL A 177 -7.46 -20.80 -15.61
N SER A 178 -8.80 -20.81 -15.63
CA SER A 178 -9.59 -21.81 -16.35
C SER A 178 -9.51 -21.69 -17.88
N VAL A 179 -9.22 -20.50 -18.42
CA VAL A 179 -9.19 -20.23 -19.87
C VAL A 179 -7.78 -20.18 -20.43
N LEU A 180 -6.82 -19.57 -19.72
CA LEU A 180 -5.44 -19.38 -20.20
C LEU A 180 -4.51 -20.53 -19.82
N VAL A 181 -4.59 -21.11 -18.62
CA VAL A 181 -3.68 -22.20 -18.20
C VAL A 181 -3.85 -23.48 -19.04
N PRO A 182 -5.06 -23.96 -19.37
CA PRO A 182 -5.19 -25.11 -20.27
C PRO A 182 -4.78 -24.79 -21.71
N LYS A 183 -4.83 -23.52 -22.12
CA LYS A 183 -4.44 -23.07 -23.47
C LYS A 183 -2.92 -22.91 -23.59
N LEU A 184 -2.24 -22.44 -22.54
CA LEU A 184 -0.78 -22.51 -22.41
C LEU A 184 -0.28 -23.94 -22.30
N ARG A 185 -0.92 -24.82 -21.52
CA ARG A 185 -0.56 -26.26 -21.48
C ARG A 185 -0.65 -26.93 -22.86
N LYS A 186 -1.62 -26.55 -23.69
CA LYS A 186 -1.74 -27.03 -25.07
C LYS A 186 -0.68 -26.45 -26.02
N MET A 187 -0.18 -25.23 -25.76
CA MET A 187 0.91 -24.64 -26.55
C MET A 187 2.29 -25.15 -26.14
N ILE A 188 2.52 -25.42 -24.85
CA ILE A 188 3.80 -25.92 -24.32
C ILE A 188 3.94 -27.44 -24.55
N GLY A 189 2.82 -28.17 -24.60
CA GLY A 189 2.78 -29.61 -24.90
C GLY A 189 2.98 -30.00 -26.37
N LEU A 190 3.39 -29.07 -27.25
CA LEU A 190 3.75 -29.33 -28.65
C LEU A 190 5.25 -29.17 -28.94
N CYS A 191 6.08 -28.96 -27.91
CA CYS A 191 7.53 -29.01 -28.06
C CYS A 191 8.16 -30.08 -27.16
N SER A 192 8.40 -31.24 -27.78
CA SER A 192 9.56 -32.15 -27.63
C SER A 192 9.20 -33.58 -27.22
N PRO A 193 9.97 -34.57 -27.70
CA PRO A 193 10.27 -34.91 -29.09
C PRO A 193 9.36 -36.02 -29.64
#